data_AF-A0A7W0AG64-F1
#
_entry.id   AF-A0A7W0AG64-F1
#
_cell.length_a   1.000
_cell.length_b   1.000
_cell.length_c   1.000
_cell.angle_alpha   90.00
_cell.angle_beta   90.00
_cell.angle_gamma   90.00
#
_symmetry.space_group_name_H-M   'P 1'
#
loop_
_entity.id
_entity.type
_entity.pdbx_description
1 polymer ?
#
loop_
_entity_poly.entity_id
_entity_poly.type
_entity_poly.pdbx_seq_one_letter_code
_entity_poly.pdbx_strand_id
1 'polypeptide(L)'
;PLSILIEQSIRGVNNFPLLAIPFFILVGEVMSHGGIARRLMDLAGALVGFVRGGLGQVAITGSMFFGGISGSAVADTAATGSMMIPSMKQQGYSAPHATAINTVSSVIGIIIPPSIPLILFGIVTETSISRLFIAGIVPGLLIGFALMTTTFIMASIEHAGQTRRFELGRLWQAFKSAWLALVLPVIVIGGIIGGIFTATEAAVAALLYSLFISLVFYREIRLRDLWGMLIRTARLTGMVLLLLAFATVIAWFLTINMVPQTLVQAITQDPFLLLLIVAALLLLVGFVMDLTPAMVIMAPMLTPIVTTVGIDPAYFGVLMAFVLGIGLLTPPVGTCLYVG
;
A
#
# COMPACT_ATOMS: atom_id res chain seq x y z
N PRO A 1 27.44 26.31 4.16
CA PRO A 1 27.07 25.25 3.18
C PRO A 1 26.62 23.95 3.84
N LEU A 2 27.46 23.31 4.68
CA LEU A 2 27.11 22.06 5.37
C LEU A 2 25.96 22.22 6.39
N SER A 3 25.91 23.37 7.08
CA SER A 3 24.85 23.71 8.03
C SER A 3 23.46 23.76 7.39
N ILE A 4 23.36 24.25 6.15
CA ILE A 4 22.10 24.32 5.41
C ILE A 4 21.61 22.91 5.07
N LEU A 5 22.51 21.99 4.70
CA LEU A 5 22.15 20.60 4.43
C LEU A 5 21.57 19.94 5.70
N ILE A 6 22.24 20.11 6.84
CA ILE A 6 21.77 19.58 8.13
C ILE A 6 20.43 20.19 8.51
N GLU A 7 20.25 21.49 8.34
CA GLU A 7 18.99 22.19 8.64
C GLU A 7 17.84 21.70 7.74
N GLN A 8 18.08 21.52 6.43
CA GLN A 8 17.07 21.00 5.51
C GLN A 8 16.72 19.53 5.81
N SER A 9 17.70 18.71 6.21
CA SER A 9 17.45 17.36 6.68
C SER A 9 16.57 17.34 7.93
N ILE A 10 16.88 18.17 8.93
CA ILE A 10 16.09 18.24 10.18
C ILE A 10 14.67 18.76 9.91
N ARG A 11 14.53 19.83 9.10
CA ARG A 11 13.23 20.38 8.73
C ARG A 11 12.38 19.36 7.98
N GLY A 12 13.00 18.59 7.09
CA GLY A 12 12.34 17.55 6.31
C GLY A 12 11.68 16.46 7.15
N VAL A 13 12.31 16.07 8.26
CA VAL A 13 11.85 14.99 9.15
C VAL A 13 10.97 15.52 10.29
N ASN A 14 11.12 16.79 10.67
CA ASN A 14 10.39 17.40 11.78
C ASN A 14 9.05 17.99 11.31
N ASN A 15 8.16 17.15 10.76
CA ASN A 15 6.85 17.55 10.29
C ASN A 15 5.73 16.69 10.91
N PHE A 16 4.69 17.32 11.46
CA PHE A 16 3.61 16.65 12.18
C PHE A 16 2.86 15.57 11.37
N PRO A 17 2.56 15.77 10.07
CA PRO A 17 1.94 14.74 9.23
C PRO A 17 2.78 13.46 9.08
N LEU A 18 4.10 13.53 9.28
CA LEU A 18 4.96 12.34 9.20
C LEU A 18 4.69 11.34 10.33
N LEU A 19 4.08 11.78 11.43
CA LEU A 19 3.64 10.88 12.50
C LEU A 19 2.56 9.89 12.04
N ALA A 20 1.84 10.18 10.96
CA ALA A 20 0.89 9.24 10.38
C ALA A 20 1.57 7.93 9.96
N ILE A 21 2.81 7.99 9.47
CA ILE A 21 3.56 6.83 8.96
C ILE A 21 3.79 5.77 10.05
N PRO A 22 4.46 6.06 11.19
CA PRO A 22 4.65 5.06 12.23
C PRO A 22 3.33 4.52 12.77
N PHE A 23 2.30 5.35 12.88
CA PHE A 23 0.99 4.89 13.36
C PHE A 23 0.30 3.94 12.38
N PHE A 24 0.31 4.23 11.07
CA PHE A 24 -0.24 3.30 10.08
C PHE A 24 0.57 2.01 9.94
N ILE A 25 1.90 2.08 10.05
CA ILE A 25 2.74 0.87 10.11
C ILE A 25 2.37 0.02 11.34
N LEU A 26 2.19 0.65 12.51
CA LEU A 26 1.80 -0.04 13.73
C LEU A 26 0.38 -0.62 13.64
N VAL A 27 -0.57 0.08 13.01
CA VAL A 27 -1.90 -0.47 12.69
C VAL A 27 -1.78 -1.76 11.89
N GLY A 28 -0.95 -1.77 10.84
CA GLY A 28 -0.71 -2.97 10.03
C GLY A 28 -0.14 -4.14 10.85
N GLU A 29 0.81 -3.86 11.76
CA GLU A 29 1.37 -4.85 12.69
C GLU A 29 0.31 -5.44 13.64
N VAL A 30 -0.50 -4.57 14.26
CA VAL A 30 -1.59 -4.96 15.15
C VAL A 30 -2.65 -5.77 14.40
N MET A 31 -3.00 -5.37 13.18
CA MET A 31 -3.99 -6.10 12.39
C MET A 31 -3.53 -7.48 11.95
N SER A 32 -2.25 -7.61 11.60
CA SER A 32 -1.65 -8.88 11.17
C SER A 32 -1.63 -9.91 12.30
N HIS A 33 -1.30 -9.46 13.51
CA HIS A 33 -1.16 -10.33 14.69
C HIS A 33 -2.44 -10.42 15.54
N GLY A 34 -3.37 -9.50 15.35
CA GLY A 34 -4.54 -9.32 16.21
C GLY A 34 -5.85 -9.84 15.63
N GLY A 35 -5.79 -10.72 14.64
CA GLY A 35 -6.94 -11.44 14.11
C GLY A 35 -7.83 -10.68 13.15
N ILE A 36 -7.55 -9.40 12.93
CA ILE A 36 -8.30 -8.54 12.01
C ILE A 36 -8.08 -9.05 10.57
N ALA A 37 -6.83 -9.26 10.17
CA ALA A 37 -6.47 -9.77 8.84
C ALA A 37 -7.20 -11.07 8.53
N ARG A 38 -7.13 -12.06 9.44
CA ARG A 38 -7.79 -13.37 9.27
C ARG A 38 -9.29 -13.25 9.01
N ARG A 39 -9.99 -12.40 9.77
CA ARG A 39 -11.45 -12.22 9.62
C ARG A 39 -11.81 -11.53 8.31
N LEU A 40 -10.99 -10.58 7.84
CA LEU A 40 -11.16 -9.98 6.52
C LEU A 40 -10.94 -11.00 5.41
N MET A 41 -9.93 -11.88 5.56
CA MET A 41 -9.70 -13.00 4.63
C MET A 41 -10.84 -14.01 4.63
N ASP A 42 -11.43 -14.33 5.79
CA ASP A 42 -12.58 -15.23 5.90
C ASP A 42 -13.83 -14.63 5.23
N LEU A 43 -14.03 -13.31 5.37
CA LEU A 43 -15.10 -12.59 4.68
C LEU A 43 -14.88 -12.56 3.17
N ALA A 44 -13.67 -12.26 2.69
CA ALA A 44 -13.31 -12.39 1.28
C ALA A 44 -13.57 -13.82 0.77
N GLY A 45 -13.20 -14.82 1.59
CA GLY A 45 -13.52 -16.23 1.44
C GLY A 45 -14.99 -16.50 1.12
N ALA A 46 -15.88 -15.92 1.92
CA ALA A 46 -17.31 -16.11 1.76
C ALA A 46 -17.92 -15.30 0.60
N LEU A 47 -17.32 -14.16 0.25
CA LEU A 47 -17.78 -13.27 -0.82
C LEU A 47 -17.40 -13.74 -2.23
N VAL A 48 -16.21 -14.31 -2.40
CA VAL A 48 -15.69 -14.64 -3.75
C VAL A 48 -15.13 -16.05 -3.88
N GLY A 49 -15.02 -16.82 -2.79
CA GLY A 49 -14.43 -18.16 -2.80
C GLY A 49 -15.22 -19.22 -3.57
N PHE A 50 -16.45 -18.90 -4.00
CA PHE A 50 -17.26 -19.74 -4.90
C PHE A 50 -16.97 -19.51 -6.38
N VAL A 51 -16.27 -18.42 -6.71
CA VAL A 51 -15.86 -18.12 -8.08
C VAL A 51 -14.71 -19.04 -8.48
N ARG A 52 -14.59 -19.34 -9.77
CA ARG A 52 -13.48 -20.15 -10.31
C ARG A 52 -12.13 -19.54 -9.94
N GLY A 53 -11.19 -20.39 -9.54
CA GLY A 53 -9.94 -19.94 -8.92
C GLY A 53 -10.14 -19.47 -7.48
N GLY A 54 -11.08 -20.07 -6.75
CA GLY A 54 -11.63 -19.57 -5.47
C GLY A 54 -10.59 -18.97 -4.52
N LEU A 55 -9.55 -19.72 -4.13
CA LEU A 55 -8.52 -19.17 -3.23
C LEU A 55 -7.70 -18.02 -3.82
N GLY A 56 -7.46 -18.00 -5.13
CA GLY A 56 -6.80 -16.87 -5.78
C GLY A 56 -7.68 -15.61 -5.76
N GLN A 57 -8.99 -15.77 -5.97
CA GLN A 57 -9.95 -14.66 -5.81
C GLN A 57 -9.96 -14.15 -4.37
N VAL A 58 -9.90 -15.05 -3.39
CA VAL A 58 -9.82 -14.70 -1.96
C VAL A 58 -8.54 -13.96 -1.63
N ALA A 59 -7.39 -14.34 -2.20
CA ALA A 59 -6.14 -13.60 -2.04
C ALA A 59 -6.29 -12.16 -2.58
N ILE A 60 -6.86 -11.98 -3.77
CA ILE A 60 -7.02 -10.64 -4.38
C ILE A 60 -8.01 -9.79 -3.58
N THR A 61 -9.22 -10.27 -3.32
CA THR A 61 -10.22 -9.54 -2.54
C THR A 61 -9.73 -9.31 -1.10
N GLY A 62 -8.99 -10.27 -0.55
CA GLY A 62 -8.32 -10.17 0.73
C GLY A 62 -7.31 -9.03 0.78
N SER A 63 -6.41 -8.94 -0.19
CA SER A 63 -5.46 -7.82 -0.33
C SER A 63 -6.17 -6.48 -0.58
N MET A 64 -7.31 -6.45 -1.27
CA MET A 64 -8.10 -5.22 -1.42
C MET A 64 -8.65 -4.73 -0.07
N PHE A 65 -9.06 -5.63 0.83
CA PHE A 65 -9.50 -5.27 2.18
C PHE A 65 -8.34 -5.00 3.14
N PHE A 66 -7.38 -5.92 3.22
CA PHE A 66 -6.29 -5.89 4.18
C PHE A 66 -5.14 -4.99 3.72
N GLY A 67 -4.66 -5.18 2.49
CA GLY A 67 -3.62 -4.36 1.88
C GLY A 67 -4.03 -2.89 1.83
N GLY A 68 -5.30 -2.63 1.53
CA GLY A 68 -5.86 -1.28 1.60
C GLY A 68 -5.75 -0.65 2.99
N ILE A 69 -5.69 -1.42 4.08
CA ILE A 69 -5.55 -0.86 5.44
C ILE A 69 -4.10 -0.89 5.94
N SER A 70 -3.34 -1.94 5.62
CA SER A 70 -1.93 -2.06 5.99
C SER A 70 -1.07 -1.03 5.25
N GLY A 71 -1.52 -0.61 4.06
CA GLY A 71 -0.84 0.36 3.21
C GLY A 71 0.55 -0.07 2.75
N SER A 72 0.90 -1.36 2.90
CA SER A 72 2.22 -1.91 2.63
C SER A 72 2.12 -3.26 1.93
N ALA A 73 2.60 -3.31 0.68
CA ALA A 73 2.59 -4.54 -0.12
C ALA A 73 3.48 -5.64 0.47
N VAL A 74 4.62 -5.28 1.06
CA VAL A 74 5.53 -6.25 1.70
C VAL A 74 4.89 -6.85 2.95
N ALA A 75 4.24 -6.01 3.77
CA ALA A 75 3.54 -6.47 4.97
C ALA A 75 2.32 -7.32 4.60
N ASP A 76 1.57 -6.93 3.58
CA ASP A 76 0.46 -7.73 3.04
C ASP A 76 0.98 -9.07 2.51
N THR A 77 2.01 -9.09 1.66
CA THR A 77 2.62 -10.33 1.16
C THR A 77 2.97 -11.28 2.30
N ALA A 78 3.63 -10.80 3.35
CA ALA A 78 3.99 -11.61 4.52
C ALA A 78 2.76 -12.13 5.27
N ALA A 79 1.80 -11.24 5.58
CA ALA A 79 0.64 -11.55 6.39
C ALA A 79 -0.34 -12.48 5.66
N THR A 80 -0.80 -12.11 4.48
CA THR A 80 -1.75 -12.90 3.70
C THR A 80 -1.08 -14.12 3.08
N GLY A 81 0.18 -14.02 2.65
CA GLY A 81 0.93 -15.15 2.08
C GLY A 81 1.12 -16.30 3.05
N SER A 82 1.44 -16.00 4.32
CA SER A 82 1.58 -17.02 5.38
C SER A 82 0.31 -17.83 5.62
N MET A 83 -0.86 -17.26 5.32
CA MET A 83 -2.17 -17.91 5.46
C MET A 83 -2.63 -18.56 4.16
N MET A 84 -2.47 -17.86 3.03
CA MET A 84 -3.04 -18.23 1.74
C MET A 84 -2.20 -19.26 1.00
N ILE A 85 -0.88 -19.09 0.92
CA ILE A 85 0.00 -19.97 0.14
C ILE A 85 -0.11 -21.44 0.60
N PRO A 86 -0.06 -21.76 1.92
CA PRO A 86 -0.26 -23.14 2.37
C PRO A 86 -1.64 -23.69 1.99
N SER A 87 -2.70 -22.87 2.11
CA SER A 87 -4.07 -23.28 1.76
C SER A 87 -4.24 -23.51 0.25
N MET A 88 -3.62 -22.68 -0.58
CA MET A 88 -3.60 -22.80 -2.04
C MET A 88 -2.90 -24.08 -2.47
N LYS A 89 -1.74 -24.40 -1.88
CA LYS A 89 -1.03 -25.65 -2.15
C LYS A 89 -1.87 -26.88 -1.81
N GLN A 90 -2.60 -26.86 -0.69
CA GLN A 90 -3.51 -27.96 -0.31
C GLN A 90 -4.68 -28.15 -1.29
N GLN A 91 -5.06 -27.10 -2.03
CA GLN A 91 -6.13 -27.14 -3.04
C GLN A 91 -5.60 -27.28 -4.48
N GLY A 92 -4.33 -27.67 -4.64
CA GLY A 92 -3.74 -28.03 -5.94
C GLY A 92 -3.08 -26.89 -6.71
N TYR A 93 -2.90 -25.70 -6.13
CA TYR A 93 -2.07 -24.67 -6.75
C TYR A 93 -0.58 -25.05 -6.65
N SER A 94 0.18 -24.80 -7.71
CA SER A 94 1.64 -24.88 -7.64
C SER A 94 2.17 -23.79 -6.71
N ALA A 95 3.30 -24.05 -6.04
CA ALA A 95 3.92 -23.04 -5.17
C ALA A 95 4.25 -21.74 -5.90
N PRO A 96 4.85 -21.76 -7.12
CA PRO A 96 5.11 -20.53 -7.88
C PRO A 96 3.83 -19.75 -8.20
N HIS A 97 2.75 -20.43 -8.56
CA HIS A 97 1.49 -19.77 -8.89
C HIS A 97 0.85 -19.14 -7.64
N ALA A 98 0.83 -19.87 -6.51
CA ALA A 98 0.31 -19.35 -5.25
C ALA A 98 1.09 -18.11 -4.76
N THR A 99 2.43 -18.16 -4.83
CA THR A 99 3.30 -17.02 -4.51
C THR A 99 3.06 -15.85 -5.48
N ALA A 100 2.93 -16.11 -6.79
CA ALA A 100 2.67 -15.07 -7.78
C ALA A 100 1.34 -14.34 -7.53
N ILE A 101 0.24 -15.07 -7.29
CA ILE A 101 -1.05 -14.44 -7.00
C ILE A 101 -0.95 -13.57 -5.74
N ASN A 102 -0.37 -14.10 -4.67
CA ASN A 102 -0.30 -13.41 -3.39
C ASN A 102 0.58 -12.15 -3.44
N THR A 103 1.75 -12.26 -4.06
CA THR A 103 2.68 -11.12 -4.20
C THR A 103 2.07 -10.03 -5.07
N VAL A 104 1.50 -10.39 -6.22
CA VAL A 104 0.88 -9.43 -7.14
C VAL A 104 -0.39 -8.81 -6.53
N SER A 105 -1.20 -9.56 -5.78
CA SER A 105 -2.39 -9.01 -5.13
C SER A 105 -2.04 -8.01 -4.03
N SER A 106 -0.97 -8.25 -3.27
CA SER A 106 -0.48 -7.31 -2.24
C SER A 106 -0.11 -5.94 -2.81
N VAL A 107 0.31 -5.96 -4.09
CA VAL A 107 0.26 -4.90 -5.10
C VAL A 107 -0.76 -3.78 -4.83
N ILE A 108 -1.99 -4.22 -4.71
CA ILE A 108 -3.17 -3.35 -4.71
C ILE A 108 -3.26 -2.54 -3.41
N GLY A 109 -2.71 -3.07 -2.32
CA GLY A 109 -2.77 -2.44 -1.01
C GLY A 109 -2.06 -1.09 -0.91
N ILE A 110 -1.10 -0.83 -1.79
CA ILE A 110 -0.44 0.48 -1.87
C ILE A 110 -1.23 1.51 -2.70
N ILE A 111 -2.33 1.11 -3.34
CA ILE A 111 -3.17 1.99 -4.18
C ILE A 111 -4.54 2.24 -3.53
N ILE A 112 -5.18 1.19 -3.02
CA ILE A 112 -6.47 1.32 -2.33
C ILE A 112 -6.24 1.99 -0.97
N PRO A 113 -6.99 3.07 -0.64
CA PRO A 113 -6.83 3.74 0.65
C PRO A 113 -7.29 2.91 1.86
N PRO A 114 -6.73 3.18 3.06
CA PRO A 114 -5.55 4.02 3.33
C PRO A 114 -4.18 3.46 2.89
N SER A 115 -3.46 4.24 2.08
CA SER A 115 -2.15 3.85 1.53
C SER A 115 -1.01 4.68 2.13
N ILE A 116 -0.01 4.01 2.73
CA ILE A 116 1.21 4.66 3.27
C ILE A 116 1.96 5.39 2.14
N PRO A 117 2.17 4.80 0.95
CA PRO A 117 2.77 5.50 -0.19
C PRO A 117 2.08 6.79 -0.60
N LEU A 118 0.75 6.80 -0.64
CA LEU A 118 -0.01 8.00 -0.99
C LEU A 118 0.09 9.06 0.10
N ILE A 119 0.11 8.67 1.37
CA ILE A 119 0.39 9.59 2.48
C ILE A 119 1.78 10.21 2.32
N LEU A 120 2.81 9.38 2.07
CA LEU A 120 4.18 9.84 1.84
C LEU A 120 4.26 10.84 0.69
N PHE A 121 3.67 10.49 -0.46
CA PHE A 121 3.60 11.38 -1.62
C PHE A 121 2.94 12.71 -1.25
N GLY A 122 1.80 12.68 -0.57
CA GLY A 122 1.08 13.90 -0.15
C GLY A 122 1.90 14.79 0.77
N ILE A 123 2.69 14.20 1.67
CA ILE A 123 3.54 14.98 2.58
C ILE A 123 4.71 15.62 1.84
N VAL A 124 5.43 14.88 0.98
CA VAL A 124 6.64 15.38 0.32
C VAL A 124 6.36 16.31 -0.87
N THR A 125 5.15 16.23 -1.44
CA THR A 125 4.71 17.09 -2.56
C THR A 125 3.70 18.15 -2.13
N GLU A 126 3.33 18.19 -0.84
CA GLU A 126 2.27 19.03 -0.29
C GLU A 126 0.90 18.83 -0.98
N THR A 127 0.70 17.67 -1.60
CA THR A 127 -0.57 17.29 -2.22
C THR A 127 -1.56 16.80 -1.14
N SER A 128 -2.82 17.21 -1.27
CA SER A 128 -3.88 16.79 -0.34
C SER A 128 -4.05 15.27 -0.27
N ILE A 129 -3.87 14.70 0.93
CA ILE A 129 -4.02 13.26 1.20
C ILE A 129 -5.44 12.77 0.91
N SER A 130 -6.47 13.56 1.23
CA SER A 130 -7.86 13.20 0.94
C SER A 130 -8.11 13.10 -0.57
N ARG A 131 -7.53 14.00 -1.37
CA ARG A 131 -7.60 13.92 -2.84
C ARG A 131 -6.86 12.69 -3.38
N LEU A 132 -5.67 12.40 -2.87
CA LEU A 132 -4.92 11.19 -3.24
C LEU A 132 -5.70 9.92 -2.93
N PHE A 133 -6.38 9.88 -1.78
CA PHE A 133 -7.19 8.74 -1.39
C PHE A 133 -8.37 8.56 -2.35
N ILE A 134 -9.11 9.63 -2.65
CA ILE A 134 -10.20 9.57 -3.63
C ILE A 134 -9.69 9.11 -5.01
N ALA A 135 -8.54 9.65 -5.44
CA ALA A 135 -7.92 9.30 -6.72
C ALA A 135 -7.48 7.83 -6.80
N GLY A 136 -7.12 7.21 -5.67
CA GLY A 136 -6.68 5.81 -5.61
C GLY A 136 -7.81 4.78 -5.68
N ILE A 137 -9.04 5.14 -5.33
CA ILE A 137 -10.18 4.19 -5.25
C ILE A 137 -10.45 3.55 -6.61
N VAL A 138 -10.68 4.35 -7.66
CA VAL A 138 -11.06 3.83 -8.98
C VAL A 138 -9.94 2.99 -9.60
N PRO A 139 -8.68 3.46 -9.68
CA PRO A 139 -7.57 2.65 -10.18
C PRO A 139 -7.35 1.37 -9.37
N GLY A 140 -7.44 1.43 -8.03
CA GLY A 140 -7.28 0.27 -7.17
C GLY A 140 -8.33 -0.81 -7.43
N LEU A 141 -9.60 -0.41 -7.59
CA LEU A 141 -10.68 -1.33 -7.96
C LEU A 141 -10.47 -1.92 -9.37
N LEU A 142 -10.07 -1.10 -10.34
CA LEU A 142 -9.79 -1.57 -11.71
C LEU A 142 -8.67 -2.61 -11.75
N ILE A 143 -7.57 -2.38 -11.01
CA ILE A 143 -6.47 -3.33 -10.90
C ILE A 143 -6.95 -4.61 -10.21
N GLY A 144 -7.73 -4.48 -9.12
CA GLY A 144 -8.37 -5.61 -8.45
C GLY A 144 -9.18 -6.48 -9.41
N PHE A 145 -10.09 -5.88 -10.17
CA PHE A 145 -10.91 -6.58 -11.17
C PHE A 145 -10.07 -7.20 -12.29
N ALA A 146 -9.02 -6.52 -12.75
CA ALA A 146 -8.10 -7.05 -13.76
C ALA A 146 -7.37 -8.30 -13.26
N LEU A 147 -6.89 -8.29 -12.01
CA LEU A 147 -6.25 -9.46 -11.38
C LEU A 147 -7.25 -10.59 -11.15
N MET A 148 -8.47 -10.29 -10.70
CA MET A 148 -9.53 -11.29 -10.49
C MET A 148 -9.88 -11.97 -11.82
N THR A 149 -10.00 -11.19 -12.89
CA THR A 149 -10.26 -11.69 -14.25
C THR A 149 -9.12 -12.58 -14.74
N THR A 150 -7.87 -12.13 -14.55
CA THR A 150 -6.69 -12.90 -14.94
C THR A 150 -6.61 -14.22 -14.18
N THR A 151 -6.89 -14.21 -12.88
CA THR A 151 -6.92 -15.40 -12.02
C THR A 151 -8.02 -16.37 -12.43
N PHE A 152 -9.19 -15.85 -12.80
CA PHE A 152 -10.29 -16.66 -13.31
C PHE A 152 -9.90 -17.39 -14.60
N ILE A 153 -9.25 -16.68 -15.54
CA ILE A 153 -8.77 -17.25 -16.81
C ILE A 153 -7.68 -18.29 -16.53
N MET A 154 -6.68 -18.00 -15.71
CA MET A 154 -5.59 -18.95 -15.43
C MET A 154 -6.07 -20.21 -14.68
N ALA A 155 -6.95 -20.06 -13.70
CA ALA A 155 -7.59 -21.20 -13.03
C ALA A 155 -8.45 -22.04 -13.99
N SER A 156 -8.87 -21.47 -15.14
CA SER A 156 -9.58 -22.22 -16.16
C SER A 156 -8.68 -23.14 -16.99
N ILE A 157 -7.44 -22.70 -17.20
CA ILE A 157 -6.42 -23.39 -17.99
C ILE A 157 -5.73 -24.47 -17.15
N GLU A 158 -5.39 -24.15 -15.90
CA GLU A 158 -4.60 -25.04 -15.04
C GLU A 158 -5.45 -26.06 -14.26
N HIS A 159 -6.78 -25.97 -14.33
CA HIS A 159 -7.72 -26.79 -13.54
C HIS A 159 -7.44 -26.77 -12.02
N ALA A 160 -6.73 -25.76 -11.53
CA ALA A 160 -6.35 -25.61 -10.13
C ALA A 160 -7.41 -24.83 -9.34
N GLY A 161 -7.56 -25.18 -8.05
CA GLY A 161 -8.42 -24.48 -7.11
C GLY A 161 -9.88 -24.97 -7.14
N GLN A 162 -10.20 -25.84 -6.19
CA GLN A 162 -11.58 -26.23 -5.94
C GLN A 162 -12.42 -25.02 -5.53
N THR A 163 -13.51 -24.77 -6.25
CA THR A 163 -14.49 -23.75 -5.87
C THR A 163 -15.31 -24.28 -4.70
N ARG A 164 -15.52 -23.44 -3.68
CA ARG A 164 -16.50 -23.76 -2.63
C ARG A 164 -17.91 -23.47 -3.14
N ARG A 165 -18.93 -24.12 -2.57
CA ARG A 165 -20.32 -23.72 -2.85
C ARG A 165 -20.61 -22.40 -2.14
N PHE A 166 -21.39 -21.54 -2.79
CA PHE A 166 -21.88 -20.33 -2.14
C PHE A 166 -22.91 -20.72 -1.08
N GLU A 167 -22.73 -20.23 0.14
CA GLU A 167 -23.61 -20.50 1.27
C GLU A 167 -23.90 -19.18 1.99
N LEU A 168 -25.15 -18.72 1.91
CA LEU A 168 -25.56 -17.44 2.51
C LEU A 168 -25.36 -17.41 4.03
N GLY A 169 -25.59 -18.55 4.70
CA GLY A 169 -25.36 -18.69 6.15
C GLY A 169 -23.89 -18.46 6.53
N ARG A 170 -22.96 -18.98 5.71
CA ARG A 170 -21.52 -18.77 5.89
C ARG A 170 -21.13 -17.33 5.64
N LEU A 171 -21.67 -16.69 4.61
CA LEU A 171 -21.44 -15.26 4.34
C LEU A 171 -21.89 -14.40 5.52
N TRP A 172 -23.09 -14.66 6.05
CA TRP A 172 -23.60 -13.93 7.20
C TRP A 172 -22.76 -14.15 8.46
N GLN A 173 -22.29 -15.37 8.69
CA GLN A 173 -21.39 -15.67 9.80
C GLN A 173 -20.04 -14.96 9.65
N ALA A 174 -19.44 -14.98 8.46
CA ALA A 174 -18.19 -14.29 8.18
C ALA A 174 -18.32 -12.76 8.29
N PHE A 175 -19.46 -12.20 7.84
CA PHE A 175 -19.77 -10.79 8.00
C PHE A 175 -19.88 -10.41 9.48
N LYS A 176 -20.60 -11.19 10.28
CA LYS A 176 -20.69 -10.98 11.74
C LYS A 176 -19.33 -11.04 12.42
N SER A 177 -18.46 -11.97 12.04
CA SER A 177 -17.12 -12.06 12.63
C SER A 177 -16.23 -10.89 12.21
N ALA A 178 -16.35 -10.42 10.96
CA ALA A 178 -15.55 -9.34 10.39
C ALA A 178 -16.13 -7.94 10.62
N TRP A 179 -17.35 -7.81 11.17
CA TRP A 179 -18.04 -6.52 11.33
C TRP A 179 -17.16 -5.47 12.01
N LEU A 180 -16.49 -5.82 13.11
CA LEU A 180 -15.58 -4.91 13.82
C LEU A 180 -14.33 -4.57 12.99
N ALA A 181 -13.82 -5.53 12.20
CA ALA A 181 -12.71 -5.29 11.29
C ALA A 181 -13.08 -4.29 10.16
N LEU A 182 -14.32 -4.33 9.67
CA LEU A 182 -14.81 -3.43 8.62
C LEU A 182 -15.00 -1.97 9.08
N VAL A 183 -15.07 -1.72 10.39
CA VAL A 183 -15.15 -0.35 10.91
C VAL A 183 -13.83 0.41 10.73
N LEU A 184 -12.69 -0.29 10.66
CA LEU A 184 -11.36 0.34 10.49
C LEU A 184 -11.24 1.18 9.21
N PRO A 185 -11.53 0.66 8.00
CA PRO A 185 -11.59 1.46 6.78
C PRO A 185 -12.54 2.66 6.90
N VAL A 186 -13.69 2.49 7.56
CA VAL A 186 -14.68 3.57 7.72
C VAL A 186 -14.13 4.69 8.61
N ILE A 187 -13.43 4.36 9.71
CA ILE A 187 -12.77 5.34 10.57
C ILE A 187 -11.73 6.12 9.78
N VAL A 188 -10.88 5.43 9.01
CA VAL A 188 -9.76 6.08 8.31
C VAL A 188 -10.22 6.85 7.09
N ILE A 189 -10.90 6.17 6.16
CA ILE A 189 -11.34 6.76 4.90
C ILE A 189 -12.45 7.79 5.16
N GLY A 190 -13.45 7.43 5.95
CA GLY A 190 -14.55 8.33 6.30
C GLY A 190 -14.10 9.53 7.11
N GLY A 191 -13.15 9.35 8.05
CA GLY A 191 -12.58 10.43 8.83
C GLY A 191 -11.77 11.43 7.98
N ILE A 192 -10.91 10.92 7.08
CA ILE A 192 -10.05 11.76 6.23
C ILE A 192 -10.85 12.45 5.12
N ILE A 193 -11.68 11.70 4.38
CA ILE A 193 -12.47 12.26 3.28
C ILE A 193 -13.56 13.20 3.81
N GLY A 194 -14.16 12.86 4.97
CA GLY A 194 -15.15 13.71 5.64
C GLY A 194 -14.55 14.97 6.29
N GLY A 195 -13.23 15.14 6.29
CA GLY A 195 -12.55 16.28 6.89
C GLY A 195 -12.62 16.34 8.43
N ILE A 196 -13.05 15.25 9.07
CA ILE A 196 -13.13 15.13 10.53
C ILE A 196 -11.73 14.92 11.12
N PHE A 197 -10.90 14.14 10.43
CA PHE A 197 -9.55 13.82 10.84
C PHE A 197 -8.53 14.22 9.78
N THR A 198 -7.40 14.72 10.24
CA THR A 198 -6.15 14.71 9.48
C THR A 198 -5.62 13.26 9.35
N ALA A 199 -4.64 13.05 8.47
CA ALA A 199 -4.05 11.72 8.30
C ALA A 199 -3.43 11.16 9.60
N THR A 200 -2.80 12.03 10.41
CA THR A 200 -2.21 11.64 11.70
C THR A 200 -3.29 11.26 12.70
N GLU A 201 -4.35 12.05 12.84
CA GLU A 201 -5.45 11.76 13.76
C GLU A 201 -6.18 10.48 13.37
N ALA A 202 -6.40 10.26 12.06
CA ALA A 202 -6.99 9.03 11.56
C ALA A 202 -6.12 7.80 11.86
N ALA A 203 -4.80 7.92 11.72
CA ALA A 203 -3.86 6.84 12.05
C ALA A 203 -3.90 6.49 13.55
N VAL A 204 -3.95 7.50 14.43
CA VAL A 204 -4.08 7.30 15.88
C VAL A 204 -5.43 6.67 16.24
N ALA A 205 -6.53 7.16 15.65
CA ALA A 205 -7.86 6.59 15.87
C ALA A 205 -7.92 5.12 15.43
N ALA A 206 -7.37 4.80 14.25
CA ALA A 206 -7.26 3.44 13.74
C ALA A 206 -6.40 2.56 14.66
N LEU A 207 -5.28 3.08 15.17
CA LEU A 207 -4.40 2.36 16.09
C LEU A 207 -5.12 2.03 17.40
N LEU A 208 -5.72 3.02 18.05
CA LEU A 208 -6.46 2.82 19.30
C LEU A 208 -7.61 1.84 19.12
N TYR A 209 -8.36 1.96 18.01
CA TYR A 209 -9.44 1.05 17.70
C TYR A 209 -8.93 -0.38 17.46
N SER A 210 -7.90 -0.54 16.60
CA SER A 210 -7.31 -1.84 16.27
C SER A 210 -6.75 -2.55 17.51
N LEU A 211 -6.04 -1.83 18.40
CA LEU A 211 -5.56 -2.35 19.68
C LEU A 211 -6.71 -2.78 20.58
N PHE A 212 -7.75 -1.95 20.71
CA PHE A 212 -8.90 -2.25 21.55
C PHE A 212 -9.62 -3.53 21.09
N ILE A 213 -9.90 -3.66 19.79
CA ILE A 213 -10.56 -4.87 19.29
C ILE A 213 -9.65 -6.10 19.40
N SER A 214 -8.35 -5.98 19.13
CA SER A 214 -7.43 -7.12 19.19
C SER A 214 -7.10 -7.57 20.61
N LEU A 215 -7.07 -6.68 21.60
CA LEU A 215 -6.83 -7.00 23.01
C LEU A 215 -8.10 -7.46 23.73
N VAL A 216 -9.23 -6.76 23.55
CA VAL A 216 -10.43 -6.95 24.38
C VAL A 216 -11.42 -7.92 23.75
N PHE A 217 -11.71 -7.74 22.45
CA PHE A 217 -12.73 -8.52 21.75
C PHE A 217 -12.18 -9.82 21.18
N TYR A 218 -11.14 -9.73 20.34
CA TYR A 218 -10.53 -10.90 19.70
C TYR A 218 -9.57 -11.63 20.63
N ARG A 219 -8.93 -10.91 21.57
CA ARG A 219 -7.99 -11.46 22.55
C ARG A 219 -6.84 -12.26 21.91
N GLU A 220 -6.39 -11.82 20.74
CA GLU A 220 -5.33 -12.48 19.97
C GLU A 220 -3.94 -11.89 20.25
N ILE A 221 -3.89 -10.67 20.81
CA ILE A 221 -2.64 -10.00 21.21
C ILE A 221 -2.53 -9.98 22.72
N ARG A 222 -1.32 -10.19 23.25
CA ARG A 222 -0.97 -9.89 24.64
C ARG A 222 -0.18 -8.59 24.70
N LEU A 223 -0.26 -7.88 25.82
CA LEU A 223 0.52 -6.65 26.07
C LEU A 223 2.03 -6.82 25.83
N ARG A 224 2.56 -8.04 26.01
CA ARG A 224 3.98 -8.35 25.76
C ARG A 224 4.33 -8.35 24.27
N ASP A 225 3.38 -8.71 23.41
CA ASP A 225 3.59 -8.76 21.96
C ASP A 225 3.71 -7.34 21.37
N LEU A 226 3.16 -6.32 22.06
CA LEU A 226 3.27 -4.91 21.67
C LEU A 226 4.72 -4.43 21.59
N TRP A 227 5.60 -4.91 22.48
CA TRP A 227 7.01 -4.51 22.45
C TRP A 227 7.69 -4.93 21.14
N GLY A 228 7.40 -6.15 20.67
CA GLY A 228 7.89 -6.64 19.38
C GLY A 228 7.36 -5.83 18.20
N MET A 229 6.07 -5.48 18.22
CA MET A 229 5.43 -4.65 17.19
C MET A 229 6.02 -3.23 17.16
N LEU A 230 6.27 -2.64 18.33
CA LEU A 230 6.91 -1.32 18.44
C LEU A 230 8.33 -1.33 17.89
N ILE A 231 9.13 -2.37 18.17
CA ILE A 231 10.49 -2.48 17.61
C ILE A 231 10.47 -2.58 16.09
N ARG A 232 9.58 -3.42 15.52
CA ARG A 232 9.44 -3.54 14.05
C ARG A 232 8.99 -2.23 13.41
N THR A 233 7.99 -1.59 14.01
CA THR A 233 7.50 -0.28 13.60
C THR A 233 8.60 0.78 13.64
N ALA A 234 9.37 0.84 14.73
CA ALA A 234 10.46 1.79 14.90
C ALA A 234 11.57 1.59 13.87
N ARG A 235 11.89 0.34 13.52
CA ARG A 235 12.86 0.03 12.46
C ARG A 235 12.41 0.54 11.09
N LEU A 236 11.16 0.23 10.70
CA LEU A 236 10.61 0.68 9.43
C LEU A 236 10.51 2.20 9.37
N THR A 237 10.01 2.81 10.45
CA THR A 237 9.90 4.27 10.58
C THR A 237 11.27 4.95 10.51
N GLY A 238 12.26 4.44 11.24
CA GLY A 238 13.62 4.99 11.24
C GLY A 238 14.25 4.97 9.85
N MET A 239 14.04 3.90 9.08
CA MET A 239 14.46 3.82 7.68
C MET A 239 13.77 4.89 6.83
N VAL A 240 12.44 5.03 6.94
CA VAL A 240 11.66 6.03 6.19
C VAL A 240 12.10 7.46 6.51
N LEU A 241 12.22 7.79 7.80
CA LEU A 241 12.61 9.14 8.25
C LEU A 241 14.04 9.49 7.83
N LEU A 242 14.98 8.53 7.87
CA LEU A 242 16.33 8.75 7.40
C LEU A 242 16.37 9.06 5.90
N LEU A 243 15.61 8.30 5.09
CA LEU A 243 15.51 8.53 3.64
C LEU A 243 14.88 9.90 3.33
N LEU A 244 13.85 10.28 4.07
CA LEU A 244 13.22 11.61 3.97
C LEU A 244 14.22 12.73 4.24
N ALA A 245 15.06 12.59 5.25
CA ALA A 245 16.08 13.58 5.61
C ALA A 245 17.05 13.89 4.45
N PHE A 246 17.44 12.86 3.68
CA PHE A 246 18.31 13.03 2.52
C PHE A 246 17.54 13.50 1.29
N ALA A 247 16.33 13.00 1.07
CA ALA A 247 15.53 13.39 -0.09
C ALA A 247 15.07 14.84 -0.04
N THR A 248 14.80 15.39 1.14
CA THR A 248 14.43 16.82 1.28
C THR A 248 15.60 17.73 0.91
N VAL A 249 16.83 17.31 1.21
CA VAL A 249 18.05 17.99 0.75
C VAL A 249 18.18 17.95 -0.76
N ILE A 250 17.94 16.79 -1.39
CA ILE A 250 17.96 16.64 -2.85
C ILE A 250 16.87 17.52 -3.49
N ALA A 251 15.63 17.47 -2.98
CA ALA A 251 14.52 18.26 -3.47
C ALA A 251 14.81 19.77 -3.40
N TRP A 252 15.35 20.23 -2.26
CA TRP A 252 15.76 21.61 -2.08
C TRP A 252 16.87 22.01 -3.06
N PHE A 253 17.89 21.17 -3.23
CA PHE A 253 18.98 21.43 -4.16
C PHE A 253 18.49 21.53 -5.62
N LEU A 254 17.61 20.63 -6.06
CA LEU A 254 17.05 20.65 -7.41
C LEU A 254 16.18 21.89 -7.66
N THR A 255 15.41 22.30 -6.65
CA THR A 255 14.55 23.49 -6.70
C THR A 255 15.37 24.76 -6.88
N ILE A 256 16.49 24.91 -6.15
CA ILE A 256 17.36 26.08 -6.27
C ILE A 256 18.09 26.14 -7.62
N ASN A 257 18.46 24.98 -8.18
CA ASN A 257 19.17 24.92 -9.45
C ASN A 257 18.24 24.98 -10.68
N MET A 258 16.93 25.17 -10.49
CA MET A 258 15.93 25.23 -11.58
C MET A 258 16.01 24.04 -12.56
N VAL A 259 16.45 22.88 -12.05
CA VAL A 259 16.63 21.65 -12.83
C VAL A 259 15.30 21.22 -13.46
N PRO A 260 14.16 21.21 -12.74
CA PRO A 260 12.85 20.86 -13.31
C PRO A 260 12.45 21.70 -14.52
N GLN A 261 12.63 23.04 -14.49
CA GLN A 261 12.22 23.91 -15.60
C GLN A 261 13.07 23.67 -16.86
N THR A 262 14.36 23.37 -16.68
CA THR A 262 15.30 23.16 -17.79
C THR A 262 15.05 21.81 -18.49
N LEU A 263 14.67 20.78 -17.73
CA LEU A 263 14.34 19.45 -18.27
C LEU A 263 13.02 19.41 -19.05
N VAL A 264 11.98 20.11 -18.59
CA VAL A 264 10.67 20.14 -19.27
C VAL A 264 10.78 20.73 -20.68
N GLN A 265 11.56 21.81 -20.85
CA GLN A 265 11.77 22.43 -22.17
C GLN A 265 12.62 21.56 -23.10
N ALA A 266 13.48 20.69 -22.54
CA ALA A 266 14.39 19.85 -23.31
C ALA A 266 13.79 18.49 -23.73
N ILE A 267 12.79 17.96 -23.01
CA ILE A 267 12.25 16.61 -23.25
C ILE A 267 11.03 16.65 -24.18
N THR A 268 9.90 17.20 -23.71
CA THR A 268 8.65 17.26 -24.49
C THR A 268 7.60 18.13 -23.80
N GLN A 269 6.74 18.77 -24.60
CA GLN A 269 5.54 19.47 -24.12
C GLN A 269 4.29 18.57 -24.18
N ASP A 270 4.37 17.40 -24.81
CA ASP A 270 3.26 16.45 -24.89
C ASP A 270 3.07 15.72 -23.55
N PRO A 271 1.93 15.91 -22.85
CA PRO A 271 1.73 15.35 -21.51
C PRO A 271 1.77 13.82 -21.49
N PHE A 272 1.28 13.17 -22.55
CA PHE A 272 1.23 11.71 -22.64
C PHE A 272 2.63 11.12 -22.80
N LEU A 273 3.43 11.67 -23.71
CA LEU A 273 4.81 11.24 -23.92
C LEU A 273 5.67 11.49 -22.67
N LEU A 274 5.48 12.63 -21.99
CA LEU A 274 6.16 12.90 -20.73
C LEU A 274 5.82 11.84 -19.68
N LEU A 275 4.55 11.51 -19.50
CA LEU A 275 4.12 10.47 -18.57
C LEU A 275 4.70 9.10 -18.91
N LEU A 276 4.81 8.75 -20.18
CA LEU A 276 5.40 7.48 -20.61
C LEU A 276 6.90 7.41 -20.26
N ILE A 277 7.64 8.49 -20.53
CA ILE A 277 9.07 8.59 -20.19
C ILE A 277 9.26 8.53 -18.67
N VAL A 278 8.46 9.28 -17.93
CA VAL A 278 8.51 9.30 -16.46
C VAL A 278 8.13 7.94 -15.88
N ALA A 279 7.10 7.27 -16.40
CA ALA A 279 6.73 5.93 -15.98
C ALA A 279 7.85 4.91 -16.27
N ALA A 280 8.49 4.98 -17.44
CA ALA A 280 9.63 4.12 -17.76
C ALA A 280 10.80 4.36 -16.79
N LEU A 281 11.11 5.62 -16.49
CA LEU A 281 12.13 5.97 -15.49
C LEU A 281 11.78 5.44 -14.10
N LEU A 282 10.55 5.67 -13.63
CA LEU A 282 10.07 5.19 -12.34
C LEU A 282 10.11 3.67 -12.25
N LEU A 283 9.81 2.96 -13.34
CA LEU A 283 9.89 1.50 -13.40
C LEU A 283 11.34 1.03 -13.22
N LEU A 284 12.29 1.64 -13.94
CA LEU A 284 13.72 1.34 -13.80
C LEU A 284 14.22 1.62 -12.38
N VAL A 285 13.78 2.70 -11.76
CA VAL A 285 14.10 3.01 -10.36
C VAL A 285 13.49 1.97 -9.43
N GLY A 286 12.24 1.59 -9.64
CA GLY A 286 11.53 0.58 -8.85
C GLY A 286 12.14 -0.82 -8.91
N PHE A 287 12.88 -1.15 -9.98
CA PHE A 287 13.62 -2.41 -10.06
C PHE A 287 14.78 -2.48 -9.06
N VAL A 288 15.41 -1.35 -8.75
CA VAL A 288 16.64 -1.26 -7.95
C VAL A 288 16.37 -0.76 -6.53
N MET A 289 15.27 -0.02 -6.32
CA MET A 289 14.95 0.64 -5.07
C MET A 289 13.61 0.18 -4.52
N ASP A 290 13.52 0.06 -3.20
CA ASP A 290 12.25 -0.15 -2.52
C ASP A 290 11.30 1.04 -2.73
N LEU A 291 9.99 0.79 -2.59
CA LEU A 291 8.98 1.78 -2.92
C LEU A 291 9.10 3.05 -2.07
N THR A 292 9.35 2.90 -0.77
CA THR A 292 9.46 4.04 0.15
C THR A 292 10.57 5.02 -0.26
N PRO A 293 11.85 4.60 -0.39
CA PRO A 293 12.92 5.49 -0.84
C PRO A 293 12.66 6.07 -2.23
N ALA A 294 12.16 5.26 -3.17
CA ALA A 294 11.85 5.72 -4.51
C ALA A 294 10.78 6.82 -4.50
N MET A 295 9.71 6.65 -3.72
CA MET A 295 8.65 7.66 -3.57
C MET A 295 9.19 8.97 -3.01
N VAL A 296 9.97 8.87 -1.93
CA VAL A 296 10.49 10.02 -1.20
C VAL A 296 11.48 10.85 -2.03
N ILE A 297 12.29 10.21 -2.87
CA ILE A 297 13.28 10.90 -3.73
C ILE A 297 12.62 11.41 -5.01
N MET A 298 11.87 10.57 -5.71
CA MET A 298 11.40 10.85 -7.06
C MET A 298 10.17 11.75 -7.09
N ALA A 299 9.27 11.68 -6.09
CA ALA A 299 8.04 12.46 -6.06
C ALA A 299 8.28 13.97 -6.06
N PRO A 300 9.09 14.56 -5.15
CA PRO A 300 9.35 16.00 -5.17
C PRO A 300 10.15 16.45 -6.40
N MET A 301 10.93 15.53 -7.01
CA MET A 301 11.68 15.82 -8.24
C MET A 301 10.77 15.88 -9.47
N LEU A 302 9.84 14.92 -9.60
CA LEU A 302 9.03 14.74 -10.80
C LEU A 302 7.71 15.50 -10.77
N THR A 303 7.15 15.74 -9.57
CA THR A 303 5.85 16.44 -9.44
C THR A 303 5.86 17.83 -10.08
N PRO A 304 6.88 18.69 -9.85
CA PRO A 304 6.95 19.99 -10.52
C PRO A 304 7.07 19.89 -12.05
N ILE A 305 7.67 18.81 -12.56
CA ILE A 305 7.82 18.59 -14.01
C ILE A 305 6.45 18.26 -14.62
N VAL A 306 5.71 17.32 -14.03
CA VAL A 306 4.41 16.91 -14.59
C VAL A 306 3.32 17.97 -14.43
N THR A 307 3.37 18.79 -13.38
CA THR A 307 2.39 19.87 -13.18
C THR A 307 2.54 21.00 -14.19
N THR A 308 3.75 21.25 -14.72
CA THR A 308 3.96 22.27 -15.76
C THR A 308 3.23 21.96 -17.07
N VAL A 309 3.02 20.68 -17.38
CA VAL A 309 2.24 20.23 -18.55
C VAL A 309 0.76 19.98 -18.22
N GLY A 310 0.30 20.43 -17.03
CA GLY A 310 -1.10 20.39 -16.63
C GLY A 310 -1.58 19.07 -16.01
N ILE A 311 -0.68 18.16 -15.63
CA ILE A 311 -1.06 16.90 -14.97
C ILE A 311 -1.35 17.16 -13.49
N ASP A 312 -2.49 16.66 -13.02
CA ASP A 312 -2.87 16.76 -11.62
C ASP A 312 -1.91 15.95 -10.71
N PRO A 313 -1.41 16.54 -9.61
CA PRO A 313 -0.51 15.84 -8.68
C PRO A 313 -1.10 14.60 -8.03
N ALA A 314 -2.42 14.56 -7.77
CA ALA A 314 -3.05 13.41 -7.15
C ALA A 314 -3.13 12.23 -8.14
N TYR A 315 -3.44 12.51 -9.40
CA TYR A 315 -3.31 11.51 -10.48
C TYR A 315 -1.88 10.98 -10.58
N PHE A 316 -0.89 11.88 -10.61
CA PHE A 316 0.51 11.48 -10.70
C PHE A 316 0.97 10.65 -9.49
N GLY A 317 0.54 11.00 -8.28
CA GLY A 317 0.85 10.22 -7.08
C GLY A 317 0.32 8.78 -7.14
N VAL A 318 -0.89 8.59 -7.65
CA VAL A 318 -1.46 7.25 -7.85
C VAL A 318 -0.74 6.48 -8.97
N LEU A 319 -0.42 7.14 -10.09
CA LEU A 319 0.38 6.55 -11.16
C LEU A 319 1.76 6.12 -10.66
N MET A 320 2.41 6.97 -9.87
CA MET A 320 3.74 6.71 -9.32
C MET A 320 3.70 5.54 -8.34
N ALA A 321 2.69 5.48 -7.45
CA ALA A 321 2.47 4.34 -6.57
C ALA A 321 2.28 3.03 -7.36
N PHE A 322 1.48 3.06 -8.43
CA PHE A 322 1.27 1.92 -9.30
C PHE A 322 2.56 1.44 -9.97
N VAL A 323 3.29 2.34 -10.64
CA VAL A 323 4.52 2.00 -11.37
C VAL A 323 5.62 1.50 -10.44
N LEU A 324 5.82 2.15 -9.29
CA LEU A 324 6.77 1.68 -8.28
C LEU A 324 6.33 0.35 -7.66
N GLY A 325 5.02 0.13 -7.54
CA GLY A 325 4.45 -1.15 -7.13
C GLY A 325 4.85 -2.31 -8.03
N ILE A 326 4.90 -2.09 -9.35
CA ILE A 326 5.39 -3.10 -10.31
C ILE A 326 6.87 -3.44 -10.03
N GLY A 327 7.67 -2.44 -9.60
CA GLY A 327 9.05 -2.65 -9.17
C GLY A 327 9.19 -3.64 -8.01
N LEU A 328 8.24 -3.64 -7.07
CA LEU A 328 8.23 -4.59 -5.94
C LEU A 328 8.02 -6.05 -6.37
N LEU A 329 7.56 -6.26 -7.60
CA LEU A 329 7.29 -7.56 -8.21
C LEU A 329 8.36 -7.97 -9.24
N THR A 330 9.36 -7.14 -9.50
CA THR A 330 10.31 -7.36 -10.62
C THR A 330 11.76 -7.41 -10.13
N PRO A 331 12.58 -8.38 -10.58
CA PRO A 331 14.03 -8.40 -10.30
C PRO A 331 14.74 -7.13 -10.80
N PRO A 332 15.89 -6.74 -10.22
CA PRO A 332 16.75 -7.50 -9.30
C PRO A 332 16.33 -7.48 -7.83
N VAL A 333 15.53 -6.51 -7.37
CA VAL A 333 15.15 -6.42 -5.96
C VAL A 333 13.83 -7.15 -5.68
N GLY A 334 12.74 -6.89 -6.39
CA GLY A 334 11.46 -7.61 -6.20
C GLY A 334 11.10 -7.92 -4.74
N THR A 335 11.02 -6.93 -3.86
CA THR A 335 10.93 -7.16 -2.40
C THR A 335 9.75 -8.05 -2.00
N CYS A 336 8.60 -7.95 -2.69
CA CYS A 336 7.46 -8.83 -2.44
C CYS A 336 7.76 -10.27 -2.88
N LEU A 337 8.48 -10.47 -3.99
CA LEU A 337 8.90 -11.81 -4.42
C LEU A 337 9.89 -12.48 -3.44
N TYR A 338 10.73 -11.73 -2.73
CA TYR A 338 11.62 -12.31 -1.71
C TYR A 338 10.88 -12.76 -0.45
N VAL A 339 9.75 -12.11 -0.14
CA VAL A 339 8.96 -12.39 1.06
C VAL A 339 7.94 -13.51 0.82
N GLY A 340 7.39 -13.60 -0.39
CA GLY A 340 6.42 -14.64 -0.79
C GLY A 340 7.05 -15.98 -1.16
#